data_AF-A0A7C3F8J8-F1
#
_entry.id   AF-A0A7C3F8J8-F1
#
_cell.length_a   1.000
_cell.length_b   1.000
_cell.length_c   1.000
_cell.angle_alpha   90.00
_cell.angle_beta   90.00
_cell.angle_gamma   90.00
#
_symmetry.space_group_name_H-M   'P 1'
#
loop_
_entity.id
_entity.type
_entity.pdbx_description
1 polymer ?
#
loop_
_entity_poly.entity_id
_entity_poly.type
_entity_poly.pdbx_seq_one_letter_code
_entity_poly.pdbx_strand_id
1 'polypeptide(L)' 'MEGALIAIFTVLGMVIASFLNVCVDRLPRKESLLFPPSHCPTCQHRLAAIDLIPVFS' A
#
# COMPACT_ATOMS: atom_id res chain seq x y z
N MET A 1 10.28 27.93 -5.14
CA MET A 1 10.29 26.80 -6.11
C MET A 1 10.79 25.51 -5.47
N GLU A 2 11.77 25.59 -4.56
CA GLU A 2 12.32 24.40 -3.86
C GLU A 2 11.29 23.65 -3.00
N GLY A 3 10.43 24.35 -2.25
CA GLY A 3 9.43 23.70 -1.39
C GLY A 3 8.42 22.82 -2.13
N ALA A 4 8.02 23.21 -3.35
CA ALA A 4 7.12 22.41 -4.18
C ALA A 4 7.81 21.13 -4.67
N LEU A 5 9.09 21.21 -5.05
CA LEU A 5 9.87 20.03 -5.44
C LEU A 5 9.97 19.03 -4.28
N ILE A 6 10.30 19.51 -3.08
CA ILE A 6 10.42 18.67 -1.88
C ILE A 6 9.09 17.98 -1.60
N ALA A 7 7.98 18.70 -1.60
CA ALA A 7 6.65 18.12 -1.36
C ALA A 7 6.32 17.00 -2.38
N ILE A 8 6.61 17.21 -3.66
CA ILE A 8 6.38 16.21 -4.72
C ILE A 8 7.21 14.96 -4.46
N PHE A 9 8.51 15.10 -4.19
CA PHE A 9 9.38 13.95 -3.93
C PHE A 9 9.01 13.22 -2.63
N THR A 10 8.56 13.93 -1.59
CA THR A 10 8.08 13.31 -0.35
C THR A 10 6.82 12.49 -0.58
N VAL A 11 5.83 13.02 -1.30
CA VAL A 11 4.60 12.29 -1.61
C VAL A 11 4.90 11.08 -2.49
N LEU A 12 5.72 11.26 -3.53
CA LEU A 12 6.14 10.16 -4.40
C LEU A 12 6.87 9.07 -3.60
N GLY A 13 7.80 9.47 -2.74
CA GLY A 13 8.54 8.56 -1.86
C GLY A 13 7.64 7.80 -0.91
N MET A 14 6.62 8.46 -0.34
CA MET A 14 5.65 7.83 0.55
C MET A 14 4.80 6.79 -0.18
N VAL A 15 4.33 7.10 -1.40
CA VAL A 15 3.58 6.15 -2.25
C VAL A 15 4.43 4.94 -2.60
N ILE A 16 5.68 5.15 -3.03
CA ILE A 16 6.61 4.08 -3.40
C ILE A 16 6.94 3.22 -2.18
N ALA A 17 7.22 3.82 -1.02
CA ALA A 17 7.52 3.11 0.21
C ALA A 17 6.34 2.25 0.68
N SER A 18 5.11 2.77 0.59
CA SER A 18 3.89 2.03 0.91
C SER A 18 3.71 0.81 0.00
N PHE A 19 3.94 0.96 -1.30
CA PHE A 19 3.84 -0.16 -2.24
C PHE A 19 4.92 -1.21 -2.00
N LEU A 20 6.17 -0.80 -1.75
CA LEU A 20 7.27 -1.69 -1.42
C LEU A 20 6.98 -2.53 -0.18
N ASN A 21 6.31 -1.97 0.83
CA ASN A 21 5.92 -2.71 2.03
C ASN A 21 5.00 -3.90 1.70
N VAL A 22 4.03 -3.71 0.79
CA VAL A 22 3.17 -4.79 0.28
C VAL A 22 3.99 -5.81 -0.51
N CYS A 23 4.94 -5.36 -1.34
CA CYS A 23 5.82 -6.26 -2.08
C CYS A 23 6.66 -7.13 -1.16
N VAL A 24 7.25 -6.57 -0.10
CA VAL A 24 8.08 -7.33 0.86
C VAL A 24 7.26 -8.40 1.58
N ASP A 25 5.98 -8.16 1.88
CA ASP A 25 5.10 -9.16 2.49
C ASP A 25 4.69 -10.28 1.50
N ARG A 26 4.27 -9.91 0.29
CA ARG A 26 3.62 -10.81 -0.67
C ARG A 26 4.59 -11.57 -1.58
N LEU A 27 5.69 -10.95 -1.99
CA LEU A 27 6.66 -11.51 -2.92
C LEU A 27 7.37 -12.77 -2.40
N PRO A 28 7.83 -12.87 -1.13
CA PRO A 28 8.41 -14.12 -0.61
C PRO A 28 7.39 -15.26 -0.51
N ARG A 29 6.10 -14.93 -0.38
CA ARG A 29 5.00 -15.91 -0.33
C ARG A 29 4.54 -16.37 -1.73
N LYS A 30 5.12 -15.79 -2.81
CA LYS A 30 4.69 -15.99 -4.21
C LYS A 30 3.21 -15.68 -4.44
N GLU A 31 2.64 -14.82 -3.59
CA GLU A 31 1.27 -14.36 -3.73
C GLU A 31 1.23 -13.23 -4.77
N SER A 32 0.17 -13.17 -5.58
CA SER A 32 0.08 -12.11 -6.57
C SER A 32 -0.19 -10.76 -5.89
N LEU A 33 0.57 -9.74 -6.27
CA LEU A 33 0.45 -8.37 -5.75
C LEU A 33 -0.90 -7.71 -6.10
N LEU A 34 -1.56 -8.22 -7.15
CA LEU A 34 -2.79 -7.68 -7.71
C LEU A 34 -4.03 -8.52 -7.36
N PHE A 35 -3.85 -9.82 -7.07
CA PHE A 35 -4.94 -10.77 -6.86
C PHE A 35 -4.51 -11.98 -6.02
N PRO A 36 -5.30 -12.44 -5.04
CA PRO A 36 -6.55 -11.86 -4.58
C PRO A 36 -6.34 -10.54 -3.82
N PRO A 37 -7.36 -9.68 -3.72
CA PRO A 37 -7.32 -8.48 -2.89
C PRO A 37 -7.04 -8.82 -1.42
N SER A 38 -6.58 -7.86 -0.64
CA SER A 38 -6.45 -8.01 0.82
C SER A 38 -7.78 -8.47 1.42
N HIS A 39 -7.77 -9.55 2.18
CA HIS A 39 -8.94 -10.06 2.91
C HIS A 39 -8.67 -9.97 4.41
N CYS A 40 -9.71 -9.60 5.17
CA CYS A 40 -9.69 -9.63 6.63
C CYS A 40 -9.60 -11.08 7.11
N PRO A 41 -8.55 -11.49 7.86
CA PRO A 41 -8.42 -12.87 8.33
C PRO A 41 -9.56 -13.28 9.29
N THR A 42 -10.12 -12.33 10.04
CA THR A 42 -11.21 -12.54 11.01
C THR A 42 -12.59 -12.61 10.35
N CYS A 43 -12.83 -11.79 9.35
CA CYS A 43 -14.18 -11.48 8.86
C CYS A 43 -14.41 -11.87 7.39
N GLN A 44 -13.37 -12.33 6.68
CA GLN A 44 -13.39 -12.81 5.29
C GLN A 44 -13.96 -11.79 4.28
N HIS A 45 -14.15 -10.54 4.68
CA HIS A 45 -14.55 -9.48 3.78
C HIS A 45 -13.35 -9.01 2.95
N ARG A 46 -13.66 -8.64 1.71
CA ARG A 46 -12.71 -8.09 0.75
C ARG A 46 -12.43 -6.63 1.12
N LEU A 47 -11.22 -6.32 1.60
CA LEU A 47 -10.84 -4.94 1.89
C LEU A 47 -10.67 -4.18 0.58
N ALA A 48 -11.29 -3.00 0.49
CA ALA A 48 -11.04 -2.09 -0.62
C ALA A 48 -9.66 -1.44 -0.46
N ALA A 49 -9.13 -0.86 -1.54
CA ALA A 49 -7.88 -0.10 -1.48
C ALA A 49 -7.92 1.05 -0.44
N ILE A 50 -9.12 1.54 -0.12
CA ILE A 50 -9.37 2.59 0.87
C ILE A 50 -9.22 2.10 2.32
N ASP A 51 -9.55 0.83 2.60
CA ASP A 51 -9.38 0.16 3.91
C ASP A 51 -7.92 -0.25 4.19
N LEU A 52 -7.02 0.01 3.24
CA LEU A 52 -5.58 -0.24 3.39
C LEU A 52 -4.81 1.06 3.56
N ILE A 53 -5.51 2.20 3.55
CA ILE A 53 -4.91 3.51 3.79
C ILE A 53 -4.83 3.66 5.32
N PRO A 54 -3.64 3.65 5.93
CA PRO A 54 -3.46 3.63 7.39
C PRO A 54 -4.00 4.85 8.13
N VAL A 55 -4.51 5.84 7.39
CA VAL A 55 -5.14 7.06 7.93
C VAL A 55 -6.63 6.85 8.24
N PHE A 56 -7.29 5.87 7.59
CA PHE A 56 -8.74 5.65 7.68
C PHE A 56 -9.14 4.24 8.17
N SER A 57 -8.16 3.37 8.47
CA SER A 57 -8.36 1.96 8.87
C SER A 57 -8.24 1.75 10.37
#